data_AF-A0A2T0JXF0-F1
#
_entry.id   AF-A0A2T0JXF0-F1
#
_cell.length_a   1.000
_cell.length_b   1.000
_cell.length_c   1.000
_cell.angle_alpha   90.00
_cell.angle_beta   90.00
_cell.angle_gamma   90.00
#
_symmetry.space_group_name_H-M   'P 1'
#
loop_
_entity.id
_entity.type
_entity.pdbx_description
1 polymer ?
#
loop_
_entity_poly.entity_id
_entity_poly.type
_entity_poly.pdbx_seq_one_letter_code
_entity_poly.pdbx_strand_id
1 'polypeptide(L)'
;MSFRAGDVLVVSCPFAPTVVTGLDRYHVSIRWPWWEIDPESEDVRWSGDAALGLDDPDELYVTEPPTGSLTVGDTCRVGMPPRIVHVLEADEFDEPQLTGWLPRPTKVLLVLRAGEEPNPEYEFQGTTVEVDGGVPITFETIFRPYAFLELGDDVADAAGRAWRFGGALGWTAYDDGEGVPAWPLTLLSGCADPAAVTAATASGSHDDEVARWRAAAGLEPRNAVR
;
A
#
# COMPACT_ATOMS: atom_id res chain seq x y z
N MET A 1 -0.21 -14.00 0.25
CA MET A 1 -1.19 -13.16 0.98
C MET A 1 -1.96 -12.33 -0.03
N SER A 2 -3.27 -12.20 0.12
CA SER A 2 -4.09 -11.32 -0.74
C SER A 2 -4.18 -9.94 -0.09
N PHE A 3 -3.59 -8.94 -0.73
CA PHE A 3 -3.72 -7.52 -0.39
C PHE A 3 -4.73 -6.91 -1.35
N ARG A 4 -5.48 -5.91 -0.89
CA ARG A 4 -6.40 -5.14 -1.72
C ARG A 4 -6.36 -3.67 -1.34
N ALA A 5 -6.83 -2.82 -2.25
CA ALA A 5 -6.99 -1.39 -1.99
C ALA A 5 -7.76 -1.16 -0.66
N GLY A 6 -7.33 -0.15 0.09
CA GLY A 6 -7.86 0.21 1.40
C GLY A 6 -7.26 -0.58 2.57
N ASP A 7 -6.52 -1.66 2.34
CA ASP A 7 -5.79 -2.34 3.42
C ASP A 7 -4.80 -1.37 4.09
N VAL A 8 -4.73 -1.41 5.41
CA VAL A 8 -3.72 -0.70 6.20
C VAL A 8 -2.73 -1.72 6.71
N LEU A 9 -1.46 -1.50 6.39
CA LEU A 9 -0.36 -2.42 6.65
C LEU A 9 0.68 -1.77 7.55
N VAL A 10 1.33 -2.58 8.38
CA VAL A 10 2.67 -2.29 8.90
C VAL A 10 3.66 -2.99 7.98
N VAL A 11 4.58 -2.23 7.40
CA VAL A 11 5.66 -2.72 6.55
C VAL A 11 7.01 -2.49 7.21
N SER A 12 7.92 -3.45 7.08
CA SER A 12 9.31 -3.30 7.55
C SER A 12 10.27 -4.15 6.72
N CYS A 13 11.53 -3.74 6.65
CA CYS A 13 12.60 -4.49 6.00
C CYS A 13 13.85 -4.46 6.90
N PRO A 14 14.45 -5.62 7.22
CA PRO A 14 15.70 -5.66 7.96
C PRO A 14 16.81 -4.85 7.30
N PHE A 15 17.66 -4.23 8.10
CA PHE A 15 18.79 -3.44 7.61
C PHE A 15 19.91 -4.33 7.08
N ALA A 16 20.21 -4.19 5.79
CA ALA A 16 21.28 -4.90 5.07
C ALA A 16 22.47 -3.98 4.79
N PRO A 17 23.72 -4.48 4.90
CA PRO A 17 24.91 -3.69 4.62
C PRO A 17 25.01 -3.35 3.13
N THR A 18 25.49 -2.14 2.82
CA THR A 18 25.73 -1.67 1.45
C THR A 18 26.81 -0.57 1.41
N VAL A 19 27.11 -0.06 0.22
CA VAL A 19 28.05 1.03 -0.06
C VAL A 19 27.37 2.15 -0.84
N VAL A 20 27.76 3.38 -0.53
CA VAL A 20 27.34 4.57 -1.28
C VAL A 20 28.11 4.66 -2.59
N THR A 21 27.40 4.69 -3.70
CA THR A 21 27.97 4.72 -5.05
C THR A 21 27.92 6.11 -5.70
N GLY A 22 27.03 6.98 -5.22
CA GLY A 22 26.84 8.31 -5.79
C GLY A 22 26.16 9.25 -4.81
N LEU A 23 26.32 10.55 -5.07
CA LEU A 23 25.66 11.62 -4.33
C LEU A 23 25.34 12.73 -5.31
N ASP A 24 24.09 13.21 -5.27
CA ASP A 24 23.69 14.43 -5.96
C ASP A 24 23.03 15.40 -4.98
N ARG A 25 22.37 16.45 -5.50
CA ARG A 25 21.76 17.50 -4.69
C ARG A 25 20.56 17.02 -3.87
N TYR A 26 19.90 15.95 -4.30
CA TYR A 26 18.61 15.48 -3.81
C TYR A 26 18.69 14.06 -3.25
N HIS A 27 19.64 13.25 -3.73
CA HIS A 27 19.70 11.83 -3.42
C HIS A 27 21.11 11.35 -3.06
N VAL A 28 21.13 10.32 -2.23
CA VAL A 28 22.26 9.40 -2.11
C VAL A 28 21.96 8.15 -2.94
N SER A 29 22.90 7.74 -3.80
CA SER A 29 22.82 6.48 -4.51
C SER A 29 23.61 5.41 -3.75
N ILE A 30 22.99 4.26 -3.52
CA ILE A 30 23.60 3.11 -2.86
C ILE A 30 23.52 1.90 -3.76
N ARG A 31 24.48 0.98 -3.62
CA ARG A 31 24.34 -0.36 -4.19
C ARG A 31 23.11 -1.01 -3.58
N TRP A 32 22.16 -1.47 -4.37
CA TRP A 32 20.99 -2.11 -3.78
C TRP A 32 21.35 -3.54 -3.37
N PRO A 33 21.09 -3.96 -2.11
CA PRO A 33 21.63 -5.21 -1.60
C PRO A 33 20.79 -6.44 -1.94
N TRP A 34 19.57 -6.27 -2.44
CA TRP A 34 18.61 -7.37 -2.62
C TRP A 34 18.35 -7.76 -4.07
N TRP A 35 18.67 -6.89 -5.01
CA TRP A 35 18.40 -7.11 -6.43
C TRP A 35 19.65 -7.46 -7.21
N GLU A 36 19.45 -8.26 -8.25
CA GLU A 36 20.45 -8.51 -9.29
C GLU A 36 20.03 -7.79 -10.57
N ILE A 37 20.99 -7.37 -11.39
CA ILE A 37 20.68 -6.81 -12.70
C ILE A 37 20.10 -7.91 -13.58
N ASP A 38 18.97 -7.66 -14.23
CA ASP A 38 18.36 -8.61 -15.16
C ASP A 38 19.06 -8.51 -16.54
N PRO A 39 19.85 -9.51 -16.95
CA PRO A 39 20.55 -9.46 -18.24
C PRO A 39 19.62 -9.63 -19.45
N GLU A 40 18.40 -10.12 -19.25
CA GLU A 40 17.42 -10.34 -20.31
C GLU A 40 16.49 -9.13 -20.51
N SER A 41 16.59 -8.12 -19.65
CA SER A 41 15.86 -6.87 -19.79
C SER A 41 16.57 -5.94 -20.78
N GLU A 42 16.25 -6.07 -22.07
CA GLU A 42 16.89 -5.29 -23.14
C GLU A 42 16.52 -3.79 -23.10
N ASP A 43 15.27 -3.49 -22.76
CA ASP A 43 14.67 -2.15 -22.80
C ASP A 43 14.81 -1.38 -21.48
N VAL A 44 14.94 -2.09 -20.34
CA VAL A 44 15.11 -1.46 -19.02
C VAL A 44 16.45 -1.87 -18.44
N ARG A 45 17.41 -0.93 -18.43
CA ARG A 45 18.76 -1.15 -17.92
C ARG A 45 18.94 -0.45 -16.58
N TRP A 46 18.87 -1.23 -15.52
CA TRP A 46 19.17 -0.78 -14.17
C TRP A 46 20.66 -0.96 -13.84
N SER A 47 21.24 -0.02 -13.09
CA SER A 47 22.68 0.03 -12.81
C SER A 47 23.13 -0.84 -11.63
N GLY A 48 22.19 -1.45 -10.90
CA GLY A 48 22.46 -2.08 -9.60
C GLY A 48 22.32 -1.13 -8.42
N ASP A 49 22.05 0.15 -8.65
CA ASP A 49 22.02 1.18 -7.60
C ASP A 49 20.61 1.76 -7.43
N ALA A 50 20.23 2.06 -6.19
CA ALA A 50 18.98 2.75 -5.87
C ALA A 50 19.28 4.13 -5.27
N ALA A 51 18.44 5.11 -5.59
CA ALA A 51 18.53 6.47 -5.07
C ALA A 51 17.56 6.64 -3.89
N LEU A 52 18.05 7.22 -2.79
CA LEU A 52 17.26 7.56 -1.60
C LEU A 52 17.34 9.07 -1.34
N GLY A 53 16.23 9.68 -0.96
CA GLY A 53 16.19 11.12 -0.63
C GLY A 53 17.13 11.50 0.52
N LEU A 54 17.80 12.65 0.38
CA LEU A 54 18.69 13.17 1.43
C LEU A 54 17.93 13.73 2.64
N ASP A 55 16.75 14.31 2.41
CA ASP A 55 16.00 15.08 3.41
C ASP A 55 14.51 14.67 3.49
N ASP A 56 14.14 13.46 3.06
CA ASP A 56 12.77 12.94 3.24
C ASP A 56 12.68 12.08 4.52
N PRO A 57 12.20 12.62 5.66
CA PRO A 57 12.05 11.86 6.91
C PRO A 57 10.99 10.75 6.79
N ASP A 58 10.12 10.88 5.81
CA ASP A 58 8.99 10.00 5.55
C ASP A 58 9.27 9.03 4.40
N GLU A 59 10.51 8.97 3.88
CA GLU A 59 10.96 7.91 2.96
C GLU A 59 10.77 6.52 3.59
N LEU A 60 10.32 5.55 2.79
CA LEU A 60 10.11 4.18 3.28
C LEU A 60 11.45 3.54 3.64
N TYR A 61 12.44 3.68 2.77
CA TYR A 61 13.79 3.17 2.99
C TYR A 61 14.70 4.25 3.57
N VAL A 62 15.41 3.88 4.63
CA VAL A 62 16.35 4.78 5.30
C VAL A 62 17.70 4.10 5.45
N THR A 63 18.73 4.91 5.68
CA THR A 63 20.09 4.42 5.91
C THR A 63 20.54 4.62 7.36
N GLU A 64 21.44 3.74 7.81
CA GLU A 64 22.25 3.90 9.01
C GLU A 64 23.73 3.95 8.60
N PRO A 65 24.45 5.08 8.79
CA PRO A 65 23.99 6.40 9.22
C PRO A 65 22.96 7.08 8.29
N PRO A 66 22.22 8.13 8.74
CA PRO A 66 21.23 8.84 7.92
C PRO A 66 21.81 9.40 6.62
N THR A 67 21.00 9.46 5.57
CA THR A 67 21.40 9.76 4.18
C THR A 67 22.20 11.07 4.06
N GLY A 68 21.76 12.14 4.72
CA GLY A 68 22.45 13.43 4.73
C GLY A 68 23.85 13.46 5.39
N SER A 69 24.28 12.38 6.03
CA SER A 69 25.63 12.25 6.63
C SER A 69 26.60 11.42 5.80
N LEU A 70 26.14 10.82 4.70
CA LEU A 70 26.90 9.87 3.90
C LEU A 70 27.71 10.56 2.78
N THR A 71 28.86 9.98 2.46
CA THR A 71 29.71 10.35 1.32
C THR A 71 29.92 9.13 0.40
N VAL A 72 30.23 9.39 -0.88
CA VAL A 72 30.57 8.33 -1.85
C VAL A 72 31.71 7.46 -1.33
N GLY A 73 31.52 6.14 -1.37
CA GLY A 73 32.46 5.14 -0.87
C GLY A 73 32.22 4.71 0.57
N ASP A 74 31.36 5.39 1.33
CA ASP A 74 31.02 4.99 2.70
C ASP A 74 30.27 3.66 2.71
N THR A 75 30.55 2.84 3.73
CA THR A 75 29.71 1.68 4.06
C THR A 75 28.58 2.13 4.97
N CYS A 76 27.36 1.73 4.64
CA CYS A 76 26.18 1.98 5.46
C CYS A 76 25.30 0.73 5.51
N ARG A 77 24.14 0.83 6.16
CA ARG A 77 23.07 -0.16 6.08
C ARG A 77 21.82 0.50 5.55
N VAL A 78 21.07 -0.19 4.71
CA VAL A 78 19.76 0.25 4.23
C VAL A 78 18.68 -0.71 4.71
N GLY A 79 17.53 -0.17 5.10
CA GLY A 79 16.38 -0.95 5.53
C GLY A 79 15.14 -0.07 5.63
N MET A 80 14.06 -0.65 6.14
CA MET A 80 12.82 0.05 6.40
C MET A 80 12.40 -0.26 7.84
N PRO A 81 12.45 0.71 8.77
CA PRO A 81 11.85 0.52 10.09
C PRO A 81 10.34 0.25 9.93
N PRO A 82 9.64 -0.28 10.96
CA PRO A 82 8.19 -0.42 10.88
C PRO A 82 7.49 0.90 10.54
N ARG A 83 6.80 0.93 9.40
CA ARG A 83 6.00 2.07 8.91
C ARG A 83 4.56 1.62 8.68
N ILE A 84 3.61 2.49 9.01
CA ILE A 84 2.21 2.29 8.60
C ILE A 84 2.04 2.86 7.20
N VAL A 85 1.44 2.07 6.32
CA VAL A 85 1.04 2.46 4.98
C VAL A 85 -0.40 2.02 4.71
N HIS A 86 -1.08 2.67 3.79
CA HIS A 86 -2.37 2.20 3.28
C HIS A 86 -2.30 1.97 1.78
N VAL A 87 -2.88 0.86 1.34
CA VAL A 87 -2.81 0.38 -0.04
C VAL A 87 -3.78 1.19 -0.89
N LEU A 88 -3.25 1.91 -1.86
CA LEU A 88 -4.05 2.61 -2.87
C LEU A 88 -4.49 1.62 -3.95
N GLU A 89 -3.54 0.83 -4.46
CA GLU A 89 -3.77 -0.18 -5.50
C GLU A 89 -2.95 -1.45 -5.22
N ALA A 90 -3.47 -2.59 -5.65
CA ALA A 90 -2.81 -3.89 -5.53
C ALA A 90 -2.94 -4.63 -6.86
N ASP A 91 -1.84 -4.70 -7.60
CA ASP A 91 -1.80 -5.33 -8.91
C ASP A 91 -1.12 -6.69 -8.83
N GLU A 92 -1.77 -7.67 -9.46
CA GLU A 92 -1.22 -8.99 -9.70
C GLU A 92 -1.10 -9.19 -11.22
N PHE A 93 0.06 -9.67 -11.65
CA PHE A 93 0.36 -9.89 -13.06
C PHE A 93 0.48 -11.38 -13.34
N ASP A 94 -0.15 -11.82 -14.43
CA ASP A 94 -0.04 -13.21 -14.90
C ASP A 94 1.40 -13.58 -15.29
N GLU A 95 2.17 -12.60 -15.78
CA GLU A 95 3.58 -12.73 -16.12
C GLU A 95 4.45 -11.80 -15.27
N PRO A 96 5.63 -12.27 -14.79
CA PRO A 96 6.55 -11.42 -14.04
C PRO A 96 6.97 -10.18 -14.82
N GLN A 97 6.93 -9.03 -14.16
CA GLN A 97 7.19 -7.72 -14.78
C GLN A 97 8.67 -7.55 -15.13
N LEU A 98 8.94 -6.99 -16.32
CA LEU A 98 10.28 -6.61 -16.74
C LEU A 98 10.68 -5.26 -16.12
N THR A 99 11.30 -5.30 -14.94
CA THR A 99 11.71 -4.11 -14.18
C THR A 99 13.17 -3.71 -14.40
N GLY A 100 13.96 -4.54 -15.07
CA GLY A 100 15.42 -4.37 -15.20
C GLY A 100 16.23 -4.98 -14.05
N TRP A 101 15.56 -5.57 -13.06
CA TRP A 101 16.18 -6.33 -11.98
C TRP A 101 15.49 -7.66 -11.72
N LEU A 102 16.21 -8.54 -11.03
CA LEU A 102 15.73 -9.81 -10.52
C LEU A 102 15.60 -9.77 -8.98
N PRO A 103 14.62 -10.51 -8.41
CA PRO A 103 13.57 -11.26 -9.11
C PRO A 103 12.52 -10.33 -9.73
N ARG A 104 11.96 -10.74 -10.88
CA ARG A 104 10.86 -10.02 -11.52
C ARG A 104 9.59 -10.15 -10.67
N PRO A 105 8.97 -9.05 -10.23
CA PRO A 105 7.79 -9.14 -9.38
C PRO A 105 6.58 -9.59 -10.19
N THR A 106 5.72 -10.41 -9.57
CA THR A 106 4.36 -10.70 -10.07
C THR A 106 3.31 -9.91 -9.31
N LYS A 107 3.70 -9.25 -8.21
CA LYS A 107 2.77 -8.47 -7.39
C LYS A 107 3.39 -7.17 -6.90
N VAL A 108 2.66 -6.08 -7.11
CA VAL A 108 3.05 -4.75 -6.65
C VAL A 108 1.91 -4.09 -5.88
N LEU A 109 2.27 -3.31 -4.88
CA LEU A 109 1.35 -2.46 -4.14
C LEU A 109 1.73 -1.01 -4.41
N LEU A 110 0.76 -0.18 -4.79
CA LEU A 110 0.89 1.26 -4.69
C LEU A 110 0.40 1.67 -3.30
N VAL A 111 1.27 2.27 -2.49
CA VAL A 111 0.95 2.60 -1.10
C VAL A 111 1.14 4.07 -0.80
N LEU A 112 0.32 4.56 0.12
CA LEU A 112 0.43 5.89 0.71
C LEU A 112 0.89 5.76 2.15
N ARG A 113 1.63 6.77 2.62
CA ARG A 113 2.17 6.80 3.98
C ARG A 113 1.06 7.16 4.96
N ALA A 114 1.27 6.81 6.22
CA ALA A 114 0.36 7.23 7.28
C ALA A 114 0.18 8.76 7.31
N GLY A 115 -1.06 9.23 7.29
CA GLY A 115 -1.38 10.65 7.22
C GLY A 115 -1.54 11.23 5.81
N GLU A 116 -1.23 10.48 4.76
CA GLU A 116 -1.43 10.94 3.38
C GLU A 116 -2.81 10.56 2.85
N GLU A 117 -3.62 11.55 2.47
CA GLU A 117 -4.94 11.29 1.87
C GLU A 117 -4.82 10.90 0.39
N PRO A 118 -5.56 9.89 -0.09
CA PRO A 118 -5.67 9.63 -1.52
C PRO A 118 -6.23 10.85 -2.25
N ASN A 119 -5.55 11.29 -3.31
CA ASN A 119 -5.97 12.38 -4.18
C ASN A 119 -6.13 11.88 -5.62
N PRO A 120 -7.37 11.76 -6.14
CA PRO A 120 -7.61 11.26 -7.48
C PRO A 120 -7.11 12.20 -8.60
N GLU A 121 -6.76 13.45 -8.29
CA GLU A 121 -6.20 14.39 -9.26
C GLU A 121 -4.69 14.17 -9.50
N TYR A 122 -4.03 13.36 -8.67
CA TYR A 122 -2.59 13.11 -8.77
C TYR A 122 -2.31 11.76 -9.44
N GLU A 123 -1.90 11.82 -10.71
CA GLU A 123 -1.55 10.65 -11.54
C GLU A 123 -0.43 9.79 -10.93
N PHE A 124 0.51 10.40 -10.20
CA PHE A 124 1.67 9.72 -9.61
C PHE A 124 1.70 9.89 -8.09
N GLN A 125 0.65 9.42 -7.42
CA GLN A 125 0.59 9.45 -5.96
C GLN A 125 1.06 8.12 -5.36
N GLY A 126 1.93 8.22 -4.34
CA GLY A 126 2.35 7.08 -3.52
C GLY A 126 3.66 6.43 -3.96
N THR A 127 3.99 5.33 -3.32
CA THR A 127 5.23 4.58 -3.51
C THR A 127 4.90 3.14 -3.89
N THR A 128 5.56 2.63 -4.92
CA THR A 128 5.43 1.24 -5.33
C THR A 128 6.26 0.33 -4.43
N VAL A 129 5.65 -0.75 -3.97
CA VAL A 129 6.29 -1.81 -3.18
C VAL A 129 6.11 -3.14 -3.89
N GLU A 130 7.23 -3.76 -4.28
CA GLU A 130 7.25 -5.08 -4.90
C GLU A 130 7.14 -6.15 -3.81
N VAL A 131 6.06 -6.93 -3.81
CA VAL A 131 5.77 -7.91 -2.75
C VAL A 131 6.71 -9.12 -2.85
N ASP A 132 6.99 -9.54 -4.07
CA ASP A 132 7.82 -10.69 -4.41
C ASP A 132 9.09 -10.28 -5.19
N GLY A 133 9.41 -8.99 -5.23
CA GLY A 133 10.58 -8.41 -5.90
C GLY A 133 11.91 -8.62 -5.17
N GLY A 134 12.01 -9.53 -4.20
CA GLY A 134 13.28 -9.92 -3.57
C GLY A 134 13.76 -9.05 -2.39
N VAL A 135 13.24 -7.83 -2.21
CA VAL A 135 13.44 -7.09 -0.95
C VAL A 135 12.72 -7.85 0.18
N PRO A 136 13.37 -8.15 1.33
CA PRO A 136 12.80 -8.97 2.39
C PRO A 136 11.84 -8.16 3.28
N ILE A 137 10.76 -7.67 2.68
CA ILE A 137 9.73 -6.89 3.36
C ILE A 137 8.81 -7.82 4.13
N THR A 138 8.57 -7.49 5.40
CA THR A 138 7.50 -8.07 6.21
C THR A 138 6.26 -7.20 6.08
N PHE A 139 5.11 -7.84 5.86
CA PHE A 139 3.81 -7.20 5.74
C PHE A 139 2.89 -7.73 6.84
N GLU A 140 2.31 -6.83 7.62
CA GLU A 140 1.29 -7.15 8.63
C GLU A 140 0.04 -6.30 8.37
N THR A 141 -1.09 -6.93 8.06
CA THR A 141 -2.36 -6.20 7.90
C THR A 141 -2.93 -5.87 9.28
N ILE A 142 -2.99 -4.58 9.60
CA ILE A 142 -3.54 -4.10 10.88
C ILE A 142 -5.00 -3.67 10.78
N PHE A 143 -5.47 -3.33 9.57
CA PHE A 143 -6.87 -3.01 9.32
C PHE A 143 -7.24 -3.31 7.87
N ARG A 144 -8.44 -3.86 7.67
CA ARG A 144 -9.05 -4.05 6.35
C ARG A 144 -10.49 -3.51 6.41
N PRO A 145 -10.81 -2.45 5.66
CA PRO A 145 -12.17 -1.93 5.63
C PRO A 145 -13.10 -2.97 5.01
N TYR A 146 -14.28 -3.13 5.62
CA TYR A 146 -15.30 -4.09 5.21
C TYR A 146 -14.73 -5.52 5.07
N ALA A 147 -13.94 -5.97 6.05
CA ALA A 147 -13.33 -7.31 6.05
C ALA A 147 -14.34 -8.48 5.96
N PHE A 148 -15.63 -8.20 6.15
CA PHE A 148 -16.75 -9.13 6.00
C PHE A 148 -17.31 -9.21 4.57
N LEU A 149 -16.75 -8.45 3.60
CA LEU A 149 -17.12 -8.48 2.18
C LEU A 149 -15.92 -8.82 1.29
N GLU A 150 -16.22 -9.40 0.14
CA GLU A 150 -15.29 -9.67 -0.97
C GLU A 150 -15.55 -8.75 -2.17
N LEU A 151 -14.50 -8.46 -2.94
CA LEU A 151 -14.62 -7.63 -4.14
C LEU A 151 -15.65 -8.23 -5.11
N GLY A 152 -16.58 -7.40 -5.57
CA GLY A 152 -17.65 -7.79 -6.50
C GLY A 152 -18.91 -8.34 -5.83
N ASP A 153 -18.93 -8.48 -4.50
CA ASP A 153 -20.15 -8.86 -3.78
C ASP A 153 -21.30 -7.88 -4.05
N ASP A 154 -22.50 -8.43 -4.23
CA ASP A 154 -23.73 -7.68 -4.41
C ASP A 154 -24.55 -7.75 -3.11
N VAL A 155 -24.95 -6.59 -2.59
CA VAL A 155 -25.68 -6.47 -1.33
C VAL A 155 -26.94 -5.64 -1.50
N ALA A 156 -27.95 -5.91 -0.68
CA ALA A 156 -29.07 -5.00 -0.45
C ALA A 156 -28.82 -4.22 0.84
N ASP A 157 -29.10 -2.93 0.82
CA ASP A 157 -29.08 -2.07 2.00
C ASP A 157 -30.39 -2.15 2.79
N ALA A 158 -30.49 -1.41 3.91
CA ALA A 158 -31.66 -1.40 4.78
C ALA A 158 -32.96 -0.94 4.08
N ALA A 159 -32.86 -0.17 2.99
CA ALA A 159 -34.00 0.26 2.18
C ALA A 159 -34.34 -0.73 1.05
N GLY A 160 -33.57 -1.83 0.93
CA GLY A 160 -33.69 -2.81 -0.13
C GLY A 160 -33.06 -2.37 -1.46
N ARG A 161 -32.28 -1.28 -1.47
CA ARG A 161 -31.54 -0.83 -2.65
C ARG A 161 -30.33 -1.71 -2.85
N ALA A 162 -30.05 -2.09 -4.10
CA ALA A 162 -28.95 -3.00 -4.44
C ALA A 162 -27.67 -2.24 -4.78
N TRP A 163 -26.55 -2.77 -4.29
CA TRP A 163 -25.21 -2.19 -4.42
C TRP A 163 -24.19 -3.27 -4.76
N ARG A 164 -23.18 -2.91 -5.55
CA ARG A 164 -21.97 -3.70 -5.73
C ARG A 164 -20.84 -3.11 -4.90
N PHE A 165 -20.12 -3.96 -4.18
CA PHE A 165 -18.92 -3.59 -3.44
C PHE A 165 -17.68 -3.63 -4.33
N GLY A 166 -17.01 -2.48 -4.48
CA GLY A 166 -15.81 -2.31 -5.31
C GLY A 166 -14.49 -2.30 -4.54
N GLY A 167 -14.51 -2.41 -3.21
CA GLY A 167 -13.31 -2.33 -2.35
C GLY A 167 -12.95 -0.92 -1.91
N ALA A 168 -12.12 -0.79 -0.88
CA ALA A 168 -11.48 0.46 -0.44
C ALA A 168 -12.35 1.72 -0.29
N LEU A 169 -13.68 1.59 -0.12
CA LEU A 169 -14.72 2.65 -0.11
C LEU A 169 -15.49 2.86 -1.43
N GLY A 170 -15.14 2.15 -2.49
CA GLY A 170 -15.89 2.11 -3.75
C GLY A 170 -17.20 1.34 -3.62
N TRP A 171 -18.31 2.05 -3.84
CA TRP A 171 -19.66 1.49 -3.90
C TRP A 171 -20.33 1.92 -5.21
N THR A 172 -21.03 0.98 -5.86
CA THR A 172 -21.78 1.27 -7.08
C THR A 172 -23.21 0.82 -6.89
N ALA A 173 -24.16 1.76 -6.95
CA ALA A 173 -25.57 1.42 -6.91
C ALA A 173 -26.05 0.90 -8.27
N TYR A 174 -26.93 -0.08 -8.27
CA TYR A 174 -27.48 -0.66 -9.51
C TYR A 174 -28.51 0.20 -10.23
N ASP A 175 -29.04 1.21 -9.55
CA ASP A 175 -29.98 2.19 -10.09
C ASP A 175 -29.28 3.47 -10.57
N ASP A 176 -27.95 3.43 -10.74
CA ASP A 176 -27.07 4.53 -11.13
C ASP A 176 -27.12 5.76 -10.20
N GLY A 177 -27.72 5.64 -9.01
CA GLY A 177 -27.77 6.73 -8.04
C GLY A 177 -26.50 6.82 -7.20
N GLU A 178 -26.22 8.01 -6.67
CA GLU A 178 -25.06 8.26 -5.82
C GLU A 178 -25.25 7.77 -4.36
N GLY A 179 -24.16 7.84 -3.59
CA GLY A 179 -24.12 7.61 -2.15
C GLY A 179 -23.45 6.31 -1.75
N VAL A 180 -23.76 5.87 -0.54
CA VAL A 180 -23.22 4.67 0.11
C VAL A 180 -24.36 3.86 0.72
N PRO A 181 -24.24 2.54 0.86
CA PRO A 181 -25.35 1.71 1.32
C PRO A 181 -25.67 1.96 2.80
N ALA A 182 -26.96 2.06 3.10
CA ALA A 182 -27.45 2.14 4.48
C ALA A 182 -27.40 0.78 5.17
N TRP A 183 -26.82 0.71 6.36
CA TRP A 183 -26.75 -0.54 7.13
C TRP A 183 -28.08 -0.83 7.84
N PRO A 184 -28.43 -2.11 8.10
CA PRO A 184 -27.65 -3.32 7.82
C PRO A 184 -27.62 -3.72 6.33
N LEU A 185 -26.62 -4.51 5.97
CA LEU A 185 -26.47 -5.09 4.63
C LEU A 185 -26.94 -6.54 4.62
N THR A 186 -27.56 -6.95 3.51
CA THR A 186 -27.90 -8.34 3.21
C THR A 186 -27.16 -8.78 1.95
N LEU A 187 -26.38 -9.85 2.02
CA LEU A 187 -25.71 -10.40 0.84
C LEU A 187 -26.75 -10.97 -0.14
N LEU A 188 -26.73 -10.50 -1.39
CA LEU A 188 -27.59 -10.97 -2.47
C LEU A 188 -26.89 -12.04 -3.31
N SER A 189 -25.63 -11.77 -3.67
CA SER A 189 -24.77 -12.69 -4.41
C SER A 189 -23.31 -12.35 -4.15
N GLY A 190 -22.42 -13.33 -4.21
CA GLY A 190 -21.01 -13.10 -3.91
C GLY A 190 -20.32 -14.27 -3.22
N CYS A 191 -19.11 -14.03 -2.75
CA CYS A 191 -18.25 -15.01 -2.10
C CYS A 191 -18.21 -14.86 -0.57
N ALA A 192 -18.64 -13.71 -0.04
CA ALA A 192 -18.70 -13.52 1.41
C ALA A 192 -19.71 -14.44 2.09
N ASP A 193 -19.57 -14.57 3.42
CA ASP A 193 -20.54 -15.27 4.26
C ASP A 193 -21.74 -14.35 4.58
N PRO A 194 -22.97 -14.69 4.15
CA PRO A 194 -24.15 -13.89 4.45
C PRO A 194 -24.37 -13.63 5.95
N ALA A 195 -24.04 -14.60 6.82
CA ALA A 195 -24.22 -14.46 8.25
C ALA A 195 -23.21 -13.47 8.84
N ALA A 196 -21.97 -13.49 8.36
CA ALA A 196 -20.93 -12.54 8.76
C ALA A 196 -21.29 -11.11 8.33
N VAL A 197 -21.78 -10.92 7.10
CA VAL A 197 -22.24 -9.60 6.59
C VAL A 197 -23.36 -9.06 7.47
N THR A 198 -24.37 -9.88 7.74
CA THR A 198 -25.52 -9.49 8.58
C THR A 198 -25.08 -9.12 9.99
N ALA A 199 -24.21 -9.94 10.61
CA ALA A 199 -23.73 -9.70 11.97
C ALA A 199 -22.86 -8.44 12.06
N ALA A 200 -21.96 -8.22 11.11
CA ALA A 200 -21.04 -7.08 11.10
C ALA A 200 -21.76 -5.74 10.89
N THR A 201 -22.87 -5.76 10.15
CA THR A 201 -23.63 -4.54 9.79
C THR A 201 -24.90 -4.35 10.61
N ALA A 202 -25.18 -5.24 11.58
CA ALA A 202 -26.32 -5.12 12.48
C ALA A 202 -26.30 -3.83 13.34
N SER A 203 -25.14 -3.21 13.48
CA SER A 203 -24.93 -1.94 14.18
C SER A 203 -23.85 -1.12 13.49
N GLY A 204 -23.86 0.19 13.73
CA GLY A 204 -22.93 1.13 13.10
C GLY A 204 -23.37 1.55 11.71
N SER A 205 -22.45 2.12 10.94
CA SER A 205 -22.71 2.70 9.64
C SER A 205 -21.49 2.61 8.74
N HIS A 206 -21.69 2.90 7.45
CA HIS A 206 -20.60 3.14 6.50
C HIS A 206 -19.61 4.18 7.05
N ASP A 207 -20.09 5.30 7.57
CA ASP A 207 -19.26 6.39 8.10
C ASP A 207 -18.40 5.92 9.29
N ASP A 208 -18.92 5.04 10.16
CA ASP A 208 -18.15 4.46 11.27
C ASP A 208 -17.02 3.54 10.78
N GLU A 209 -17.22 2.81 9.67
CA GLU A 209 -16.17 2.01 9.03
C GLU A 209 -15.11 2.93 8.41
N VAL A 210 -15.52 3.99 7.71
CA VAL A 210 -14.59 5.00 7.14
C VAL A 210 -13.76 5.66 8.23
N ALA A 211 -14.38 6.05 9.34
CA ALA A 211 -13.68 6.65 10.47
C ALA A 211 -12.63 5.71 11.07
N ARG A 212 -12.95 4.41 11.22
CA ARG A 212 -11.97 3.40 11.68
C ARG A 212 -10.83 3.22 10.69
N TRP A 213 -11.12 3.20 9.38
CA TRP A 213 -10.10 3.15 8.35
C TRP A 213 -9.17 4.37 8.41
N ARG A 214 -9.73 5.59 8.45
CA ARG A 214 -8.97 6.85 8.55
C ARG A 214 -8.08 6.87 9.80
N ALA A 215 -8.59 6.42 10.94
CA ALA A 215 -7.80 6.29 12.15
C ALA A 215 -6.63 5.31 12.00
N ALA A 216 -6.86 4.13 11.41
CA ALA A 216 -5.81 3.16 11.14
C ALA A 216 -4.76 3.69 10.15
N ALA A 217 -5.18 4.40 9.11
CA ALA A 217 -4.31 5.03 8.11
C ALA A 217 -3.61 6.31 8.62
N GLY A 218 -3.83 6.72 9.88
CA GLY A 218 -3.22 7.92 10.46
C GLY A 218 -3.75 9.24 9.91
N LEU A 219 -4.93 9.24 9.27
CA LEU A 219 -5.60 10.41 8.67
C LEU A 219 -6.43 11.24 9.65
N GLU A 220 -6.49 10.82 10.92
CA GLU A 220 -7.12 11.62 11.97
C GLU A 220 -6.23 12.83 12.31
N PRO A 221 -6.80 14.02 12.57
CA PRO A 221 -6.02 15.16 13.00
C PRO A 221 -5.27 14.77 14.27
N ARG A 222 -3.93 14.77 14.20
CA ARG A 222 -3.10 14.66 15.40
C ARG A 222 -3.54 15.80 16.32
N ASN A 223 -4.24 15.48 17.40
CA ASN A 223 -4.47 16.44 18.46
C ASN A 223 -3.11 16.99 18.84
N ALA A 224 -2.84 18.25 18.50
CA ALA A 224 -1.61 18.92 18.84
C ALA A 224 -1.54 18.93 20.37
N VAL A 225 -0.71 18.03 20.92
CA VAL A 225 -0.35 18.08 22.33
C VAL A 225 0.42 19.38 22.50
N ARG A 226 -0.22 20.34 23.16
CA ARG A 226 0.38 21.59 23.63
C ARG A 226 1.46 21.32 24.68
#